data_AF-A0A6S7C5V6-F1
#
_entry.id   AF-A0A6S7C5V6-F1
#
_cell.length_a   1.000
_cell.length_b   1.000
_cell.length_c   1.000
_cell.angle_alpha   90.00
_cell.angle_beta   90.00
_cell.angle_gamma   90.00
#
_symmetry.space_group_name_H-M   'P 1'
#
loop_
_entity.id
_entity.type
_entity.pdbx_description
1 polymer ?
#
loop_
_entity_poly.entity_id
_entity_poly.type
_entity_poly.pdbx_seq_one_letter_code
_entity_poly.pdbx_strand_id
1 'polypeptide(L)' 'MEFVAALSGEHGRVTVMAEGSVLAEGTLDAVKRNETVIESYLGR' A
#
# COMPACT_ATOMS: atom_id res chain seq x y z
N MET A 1 -7.60 -6.99 -1.54
CA MET A 1 -7.43 -5.63 -2.09
C MET A 1 -7.75 -5.56 -3.59
N GLU A 2 -8.74 -6.32 -4.06
CA GLU A 2 -9.08 -6.36 -5.49
C GLU A 2 -9.69 -5.03 -5.96
N PHE A 3 -10.50 -4.38 -5.11
CA PHE A 3 -11.06 -3.06 -5.39
C PHE A 3 -10.00 -1.98 -5.67
N VAL A 4 -8.94 -1.93 -4.85
CA VAL A 4 -7.84 -0.96 -5.03
C VAL A 4 -7.06 -1.26 -6.32
N ALA A 5 -6.93 -2.55 -6.67
CA ALA A 5 -6.30 -2.96 -7.93
C ALA A 5 -7.10 -2.44 -9.14
N ALA A 6 -8.43 -2.53 -9.08
CA ALA A 6 -9.31 -2.02 -10.14
C ALA A 6 -9.21 -0.49 -10.30
N LEU A 7 -8.99 0.25 -9.21
CA LEU A 7 -8.88 1.72 -9.24
C LEU A 7 -7.51 2.25 -9.66
N SER A 8 -6.43 1.47 -9.49
CA SER A 8 -5.05 1.95 -9.69
C SER A 8 -4.59 1.96 -11.15
N GLY A 9 -5.48 1.58 -12.08
CA GLY A 9 -5.28 1.72 -13.52
C GLY A 9 -4.12 0.87 -14.06
N GLU A 10 -3.66 1.20 -15.27
CA GLU A 10 -2.65 0.42 -16.01
C GLU A 10 -1.32 0.24 -15.25
N HIS A 11 -0.93 1.25 -14.45
CA HIS A 11 0.34 1.23 -13.74
C HIS A 11 0.25 0.62 -12.32
N GLY A 12 -0.96 0.42 -11.79
CA GLY A 12 -1.18 -0.24 -10.50
C GLY A 12 -0.46 0.43 -9.31
N ARG A 13 -0.04 1.70 -9.45
CA ARG A 13 0.71 2.42 -8.42
C ARG A 13 -0.22 2.93 -7.33
N VAL A 14 0.25 2.82 -6.10
CA VAL A 14 -0.44 3.28 -4.90
C VAL A 14 0.57 3.88 -3.91
N THR A 15 0.09 4.83 -3.12
CA THR A 15 0.82 5.40 -1.98
C THR A 15 0.08 5.01 -0.71
N VAL A 16 0.79 4.38 0.22
CA VAL A 16 0.26 3.97 1.53
C VAL A 16 0.70 5.00 2.57
N MET A 17 -0.25 5.52 3.33
CA MET A 17 -0.02 6.52 4.37
C MET A 17 -0.60 6.06 5.71
N ALA A 18 0.09 6.40 6.80
CA ALA A 18 -0.40 6.26 8.16
C ALA A 18 0.10 7.43 9.02
N GLU A 19 -0.74 7.91 9.94
CA GLU A 19 -0.37 8.97 10.89
C GLU A 19 0.22 10.23 10.23
N GLY A 20 -0.32 10.61 9.07
CA GLY A 20 0.14 11.78 8.31
C GLY A 20 1.48 11.58 7.59
N SER A 21 2.05 10.38 7.63
CA SER A 21 3.32 10.04 6.97
C SER A 21 3.13 9.02 5.85
N VAL A 22 3.99 9.09 4.83
CA VAL A 22 4.06 8.07 3.77
C VAL A 22 4.84 6.88 4.31
N LEU A 23 4.22 5.70 4.27
CA LEU A 23 4.86 4.43 4.67
C LEU A 23 5.53 3.73 3.49
N ALA A 24 4.87 3.72 2.33
CA ALA A 24 5.39 3.08 1.14
C ALA A 24 4.72 3.62 -0.13
N GLU A 25 5.44 3.55 -1.25
CA GLU A 25 4.94 3.86 -2.58
C GLU A 25 5.40 2.76 -3.54
N GLY A 26 4.51 2.32 -4.43
CA GLY A 26 4.85 1.29 -5.41
C GLY A 26 3.62 0.64 -6.03
N THR A 27 3.81 -0.48 -6.72
CA THR A 27 2.68 -1.27 -7.19
C THR A 27 1.93 -1.89 -6.03
N LEU A 28 0.63 -2.16 -6.20
CA LEU A 28 -0.18 -2.78 -5.15
C LEU A 28 0.41 -4.09 -4.62
N ASP A 29 1.03 -4.90 -5.48
CA ASP A 29 1.69 -6.14 -5.06
C ASP A 29 3.00 -5.90 -4.30
N ALA A 30 3.74 -4.83 -4.62
CA ALA A 30 4.93 -4.45 -3.87
C ALA A 30 4.56 -3.95 -2.47
N VAL A 31 3.59 -3.02 -2.35
CA VAL A 31 3.20 -2.48 -1.03
C VAL A 31 2.54 -3.52 -0.14
N LYS A 32 1.81 -4.50 -0.70
CA LYS A 32 1.26 -5.63 0.09
C LYS A 32 2.33 -6.47 0.78
N ARG A 33 3.53 -6.55 0.21
CA ARG A 33 4.65 -7.33 0.75
C ARG A 33 5.60 -6.49 1.59
N ASN A 34 5.35 -5.19 1.71
CA ASN A 34 6.17 -4.28 2.48
C ASN A 34 5.90 -4.50 3.99
N GLU A 35 6.94 -4.87 4.74
CA GLU A 35 6.84 -5.18 6.17
C GLU A 35 6.31 -3.99 6.98
N THR A 36 6.76 -2.77 6.71
CA THR A 36 6.29 -1.55 7.39
C THR A 36 4.79 -1.31 7.19
N VAL A 37 4.25 -1.63 6.00
CA VAL A 37 2.81 -1.55 5.73
C VAL A 37 2.04 -2.62 6.51
N ILE A 38 2.59 -3.84 6.59
CA ILE A 38 1.99 -4.96 7.32
C ILE A 38 1.97 -4.67 8.83
N GLU A 39 3.09 -4.20 9.38
CA GLU A 39 3.24 -3.82 10.79
C GLU A 39 2.26 -2.72 11.19
N SER A 40 2.18 -1.66 10.39
CA SER A 40 1.22 -0.56 10.60
C SER A 40 -0.24 -1.04 10.60
N TYR A 41 -0.61 -1.97 9.71
CA TYR A 41 -1.96 -2.55 9.69
C TYR A 41 -2.25 -3.44 10.91
N LEU A 42 -1.24 -4.15 11.42
CA LEU A 42 -1.36 -5.03 12.58
C LEU A 42 -1.19 -4.30 13.92
N GLY A 43 -0.91 -3.00 13.91
CA GLY A 43 -0.72 -2.18 15.11
C GLY A 43 0.51 -2.58 15.92
N ARG A 44 1.57 -3.03 15.24
CA ARG A 44 2.85 -3.43 15.84
C ARG A 44 3.99 -2.56 15.37
#